data_AF-A0A8C6HX81-F1
#
_entry.id   AF-A0A8C6HX81-F1
#
_cell.length_a   1.000
_cell.length_b   1.000
_cell.length_c   1.000
_cell.angle_alpha   90.00
_cell.angle_beta   90.00
_cell.angle_gamma   90.00
#
_symmetry.space_group_name_H-M   'P 1'
#
loop_
_entity.id
_entity.type
_entity.pdbx_description
1 polymer ?
#
loop_
_entity_poly.entity_id
_entity_poly.type
_entity_poly.pdbx_seq_one_letter_code
_entity_poly.pdbx_strand_id
1 'polypeptide(L)'
;MTNTKGKRRGTRYMFSRPFRKHGVVPLATYMQIYKKGDIVDIKGMGTVQKGMPHKCYHGKTGRVYNVTQHAVGIIVNKQVKGQLSCILSSKSPTPPSEFLEYGTRPGDL
;
A
#
# COMPACT_ATOMS: atom_id res chain seq x y z
N MET A 1 -9.60 8.09 29.77
CA MET A 1 -8.98 6.97 29.03
C MET A 1 -8.14 7.52 27.86
N THR A 2 -6.82 7.48 27.95
CA THR A 2 -5.90 7.93 26.88
C THR A 2 -5.64 6.81 25.88
N ASN A 3 -5.79 7.08 24.59
CA ASN A 3 -5.76 6.04 23.55
C ASN A 3 -4.55 6.22 22.60
N THR A 4 -3.68 5.20 22.52
CA THR A 4 -2.35 5.27 21.91
C THR A 4 -2.39 5.67 20.43
N LYS A 5 -1.82 6.82 20.07
CA LYS A 5 -1.84 7.40 18.71
C LYS A 5 -0.82 6.76 17.75
N GLY A 6 -0.55 5.46 17.90
CA GLY A 6 0.48 4.74 17.15
C GLY A 6 0.14 4.47 15.68
N LYS A 7 1.16 4.54 14.81
CA LYS A 7 1.11 4.37 13.33
C LYS A 7 0.45 3.06 12.84
N ARG A 8 0.47 2.00 13.65
CA ARG A 8 -0.20 0.70 13.40
C ARG A 8 -1.28 0.35 14.47
N ARG A 9 -1.81 1.32 15.23
CA ARG A 9 -2.91 1.04 16.17
C ARG A 9 -4.12 0.45 15.43
N GLY A 10 -4.62 -0.69 15.91
CA GLY A 10 -5.87 -1.29 15.47
C GLY A 10 -5.78 -2.05 14.14
N THR A 11 -4.58 -2.32 13.62
CA THR A 11 -4.40 -3.02 12.33
C THR A 11 -4.24 -4.54 12.48
N ARG A 12 -4.62 -5.13 13.63
CA ARG A 12 -4.40 -6.55 13.97
C ARG A 12 -4.93 -7.49 12.88
N TYR A 13 -6.14 -7.23 12.40
CA TYR A 13 -6.77 -7.98 11.32
C TYR A 13 -6.51 -7.36 9.94
N MET A 14 -6.53 -6.02 9.82
CA MET A 14 -6.35 -5.30 8.55
C MET A 14 -5.06 -5.65 7.79
N PHE A 15 -3.97 -5.91 8.53
CA PHE A 15 -2.67 -6.28 7.95
C PHE A 15 -2.33 -7.76 8.16
N SER A 16 -3.25 -8.56 8.74
CA SER A 16 -3.04 -10.01 8.83
C SER A 16 -3.10 -10.63 7.43
N ARG A 17 -2.28 -11.66 7.22
CA ARG A 17 -2.43 -12.55 6.06
C ARG A 17 -3.51 -13.59 6.36
N PRO A 18 -4.29 -14.05 5.36
CA PRO A 18 -5.26 -15.11 5.55
C PRO A 18 -4.56 -16.46 5.78
N PHE A 19 -5.31 -17.41 6.35
CA PHE A 19 -4.83 -18.75 6.67
C PHE A 19 -4.19 -19.44 5.45
N ARG A 20 -3.13 -20.22 5.69
CA ARG A 20 -2.31 -20.90 4.66
C ARG A 20 -1.69 -19.98 3.59
N LYS A 21 -1.68 -18.65 3.77
CA LYS A 21 -0.99 -17.70 2.86
C LYS A 21 0.15 -16.93 3.55
N HIS A 22 0.67 -17.43 4.68
CA HIS A 22 1.85 -16.88 5.37
C HIS A 22 3.15 -17.21 4.62
N GLY A 23 4.26 -16.55 4.98
CA GLY A 23 5.58 -16.75 4.36
C GLY A 23 5.98 -15.63 3.40
N VAL A 24 7.03 -15.89 2.60
CA VAL A 24 7.55 -14.99 1.57
C VAL A 24 6.51 -14.83 0.45
N VAL A 25 6.54 -13.70 -0.28
CA VAL A 25 5.62 -13.44 -1.40
C VAL A 25 6.21 -13.94 -2.71
N PRO A 26 5.37 -14.48 -3.62
CA PRO A 26 5.81 -14.84 -4.96
C PRO A 26 6.49 -13.69 -5.69
N LEU A 27 7.58 -14.02 -6.39
CA LEU A 27 8.40 -13.07 -7.14
C LEU A 27 7.61 -12.24 -8.17
N ALA A 28 6.48 -12.78 -8.64
CA ALA A 28 5.52 -12.10 -9.52
C ALA A 28 5.10 -10.71 -9.01
N THR A 29 4.97 -10.48 -7.69
CA THR A 29 4.60 -9.16 -7.15
C THR A 29 5.73 -8.12 -7.27
N TYR A 30 6.99 -8.55 -7.35
CA TYR A 30 8.13 -7.65 -7.57
C TYR A 30 8.38 -7.38 -9.06
N MET A 31 8.07 -8.35 -9.93
CA MET A 31 8.27 -8.27 -11.38
C MET A 31 7.14 -7.51 -12.11
N GLN A 32 6.14 -6.99 -11.39
CA GLN A 32 5.09 -6.16 -11.97
C GLN A 32 5.64 -4.79 -12.38
N ILE A 33 5.66 -4.56 -13.70
CA ILE A 33 6.05 -3.28 -14.30
C ILE A 33 4.85 -2.31 -14.21
N TYR A 34 5.05 -1.19 -13.53
CA TYR A 34 4.08 -0.09 -13.42
C TYR A 34 4.52 1.10 -14.28
N LYS A 35 3.57 1.74 -14.95
CA LYS A 35 3.74 2.97 -15.73
C LYS A 35 3.09 4.16 -15.03
N LYS A 36 3.51 5.38 -15.37
CA LYS A 36 2.86 6.61 -14.88
C LYS A 36 1.47 6.72 -15.53
N GLY A 37 0.46 7.03 -14.71
CA GLY A 37 -0.95 7.07 -15.12
C GLY A 37 -1.76 5.82 -14.77
N ASP A 38 -1.11 4.67 -14.54
CA ASP A 38 -1.78 3.40 -14.21
C ASP A 38 -2.67 3.52 -12.97
N ILE A 39 -3.81 2.85 -13.00
CA ILE A 39 -4.75 2.74 -11.87
C ILE A 39 -4.35 1.53 -11.03
N VAL A 40 -4.11 1.73 -9.74
CA VAL A 40 -3.56 0.72 -8.82
C VAL A 40 -4.23 0.77 -7.46
N ASP A 41 -4.44 -0.38 -6.83
CA ASP A 41 -4.91 -0.46 -5.44
C ASP A 41 -3.76 -0.36 -4.45
N ILE A 42 -4.01 0.27 -3.30
CA ILE A 42 -3.13 0.25 -2.14
C ILE A 42 -3.69 -0.71 -1.10
N LYS A 43 -2.99 -1.82 -0.89
CA LYS A 43 -3.22 -2.80 0.18
C LYS A 43 -2.02 -2.80 1.14
N GLY A 44 -2.07 -3.56 2.24
CA GLY A 44 -0.98 -3.62 3.23
C GLY A 44 -0.79 -5.00 3.87
N MET A 45 0.15 -5.81 3.36
CA MET A 45 0.46 -7.17 3.82
C MET A 45 1.43 -7.14 5.00
N GLY A 46 1.07 -7.78 6.12
CA GLY A 46 1.82 -7.71 7.39
C GLY A 46 3.17 -8.43 7.44
N THR A 47 3.58 -9.14 6.38
CA THR A 47 4.95 -9.66 6.29
C THR A 47 5.98 -8.54 6.02
N VAL A 48 5.52 -7.37 5.59
CA VAL A 48 6.32 -6.16 5.36
C VAL A 48 6.48 -5.32 6.61
N GLN A 49 7.67 -4.75 6.82
CA GLN A 49 7.86 -3.65 7.77
C GLN A 49 8.20 -2.29 7.11
N LYS A 50 9.08 -2.25 6.10
CA LYS A 50 9.51 -1.04 5.36
C LYS A 50 8.51 -0.65 4.27
N GLY A 51 8.48 0.61 3.81
CA GLY A 51 7.58 1.08 2.74
C GLY A 51 6.08 1.15 3.08
N MET A 52 5.51 0.08 3.65
CA MET A 52 4.11 -0.20 3.97
C MET A 52 3.22 1.04 4.25
N PRO A 53 2.03 1.17 3.60
CA PRO A 53 1.17 2.35 3.73
C PRO A 53 0.61 2.54 5.15
N HIS A 54 0.15 3.75 5.46
CA HIS A 54 -0.64 4.00 6.67
C HIS A 54 -2.06 3.46 6.48
N LYS A 55 -2.68 2.93 7.55
CA LYS A 55 -3.98 2.22 7.50
C LYS A 55 -5.13 2.99 6.85
N CYS A 56 -5.11 4.33 6.79
CA CYS A 56 -6.14 5.12 6.10
C CYS A 56 -6.03 5.16 4.56
N TYR A 57 -5.05 4.45 3.99
CA TYR A 57 -4.89 4.24 2.55
C TYR A 57 -5.02 2.77 2.14
N HIS A 58 -5.18 1.85 3.09
CA HIS A 58 -5.45 0.44 2.80
C HIS A 58 -6.87 0.29 2.22
N GLY A 59 -7.02 -0.46 1.12
CA GLY A 59 -8.28 -0.59 0.41
C GLY A 59 -8.64 0.65 -0.41
N LYS A 60 -7.65 1.42 -0.86
CA LYS A 60 -7.88 2.59 -1.73
C LYS A 60 -7.17 2.45 -3.07
N THR A 61 -7.91 2.63 -4.14
CA THR A 61 -7.38 2.81 -5.49
C THR A 61 -6.83 4.23 -5.69
N GLY A 62 -5.80 4.37 -6.51
CA GLY A 62 -5.17 5.64 -6.88
C GLY A 62 -4.50 5.56 -8.25
N ARG A 63 -3.85 6.66 -8.68
CA ARG A 63 -3.07 6.70 -9.92
C ARG A 63 -1.57 6.80 -9.65
N VAL A 64 -0.77 6.08 -10.41
CA VAL A 64 0.70 6.14 -10.34
C VAL A 64 1.19 7.50 -10.85
N TYR A 65 1.82 8.28 -9.97
CA TYR A 65 2.44 9.56 -10.31
C TYR A 65 3.91 9.41 -10.67
N ASN A 66 4.66 8.64 -9.87
CA ASN A 66 6.07 8.40 -10.12
C ASN A 66 6.47 6.98 -9.76
N VAL A 67 7.47 6.46 -10.46
CA VAL A 67 8.09 5.16 -10.20
C VAL A 67 9.52 5.41 -9.78
N THR A 68 9.96 4.77 -8.70
CA THR A 68 11.34 4.79 -8.21
C THR A 68 11.86 3.35 -8.13
N GLN A 69 13.18 3.19 -8.04
CA GLN A 69 13.88 1.89 -8.09
C GLN A 69 13.30 0.81 -7.14
N HIS A 70 12.68 1.21 -6.02
CA HIS A 70 12.14 0.29 -5.01
C HIS A 70 10.71 0.64 -4.53
N ALA A 71 10.05 1.65 -5.11
CA ALA A 71 8.72 2.08 -4.65
C ALA A 71 7.93 2.84 -5.72
N VAL A 72 6.61 2.68 -5.71
CA VAL A 72 5.67 3.40 -6.58
C VAL A 72 4.99 4.51 -5.76
N GLY A 73 5.06 5.74 -6.26
CA GLY A 73 4.39 6.91 -5.68
C GLY A 73 2.99 7.07 -6.28
N ILE A 74 1.97 6.90 -5.44
CA ILE A 74 0.56 6.84 -5.87
C ILE A 74 -0.19 8.07 -5.33
N ILE A 75 -0.93 8.78 -6.18
CA ILE A 75 -1.87 9.82 -5.76
C ILE A 75 -3.17 9.16 -5.32
N VAL A 76 -3.58 9.45 -4.08
CA VAL A 76 -4.84 8.94 -3.50
C VAL A 76 -5.65 10.08 -2.91
N ASN A 77 -6.93 10.14 -3.29
CA ASN A 77 -7.86 11.11 -2.73
C ASN A 77 -8.34 10.64 -1.34
N LYS A 78 -8.18 11.52 -0.35
CA LYS A 78 -8.62 11.31 1.02
C LYS A 78 -9.55 12.44 1.42
N GLN A 79 -10.83 12.13 1.60
CA GLN A 79 -11.76 13.03 2.26
C GLN A 79 -11.31 13.31 3.70
N VAL A 80 -11.30 14.58 4.09
CA VAL A 80 -11.02 15.06 5.45
C VAL A 80 -12.00 16.19 5.73
N LYS A 81 -12.90 16.01 6.72
CA LYS A 81 -13.92 17.00 7.12
C LYS A 81 -14.68 17.64 5.93
N GLY A 82 -15.15 16.82 4.99
CA GLY A 82 -15.91 17.27 3.81
C GLY A 82 -15.07 17.74 2.62
N GLN A 83 -13.77 18.01 2.79
CA GLN A 83 -12.89 18.42 1.69
C GLN A 83 -12.05 17.25 1.13
N LEU A 84 -11.76 17.28 -0.17
CA LEU A 84 -10.92 16.29 -0.85
C LEU A 84 -9.44 16.68 -0.74
N SER A 85 -8.68 16.02 0.14
CA SER A 85 -7.22 16.15 0.17
C SER A 85 -6.57 15.15 -0.77
N CYS A 86 -5.87 15.65 -1.80
CA CYS A 86 -5.06 14.83 -2.70
C CYS A 86 -3.72 14.54 -2.00
N ILE A 87 -3.46 13.27 -1.63
CA ILE A 87 -2.25 12.92 -0.89
C ILE A 87 -1.34 12.03 -1.75
N LEU A 88 -0.12 12.53 -1.96
CA LEU A 88 0.98 11.78 -2.54
C LEU A 88 1.45 10.70 -1.55
N SER A 89 1.07 9.45 -1.80
CA SER A 89 1.60 8.30 -1.06
C SER A 89 2.93 7.85 -1.66
N SER A 90 3.91 8.76 -1.66
CA SER A 90 5.31 8.46 -1.98
C SER A 90 6.09 8.13 -0.71
N LYS A 91 6.75 6.97 -0.67
CA LYS A 91 7.73 6.63 0.37
C LYS A 91 8.99 6.06 -0.26
N SER A 92 10.09 6.73 -0.03
CA SER A 92 11.42 6.41 -0.54
C SER A 92 12.46 7.14 0.33
N PRO A 93 13.70 6.65 0.46
CA PRO A 93 14.10 5.24 0.47
C PRO A 93 15.13 4.92 1.60
N THR A 94 14.98 3.81 2.33
CA THR A 94 15.99 3.32 3.30
C THR A 94 15.84 1.82 3.60
N PRO A 95 16.94 1.13 3.96
CA PRO A 95 17.85 0.41 3.06
C PRO A 95 17.22 -0.87 2.46
N PRO A 96 17.79 -1.47 1.38
CA PRO A 96 17.12 -2.48 0.56
C PRO A 96 16.98 -3.83 1.27
N SER A 97 15.84 -4.04 1.92
CA SER A 97 15.25 -5.37 2.02
C SER A 97 13.73 -5.22 1.94
N GLU A 98 13.12 -5.97 1.02
CA GLU A 98 11.75 -6.48 1.11
C GLU A 98 10.55 -5.50 0.92
N PHE A 99 9.65 -5.83 -0.04
CA PHE A 99 8.22 -6.20 0.24
C PHE A 99 7.25 -4.96 0.43
N LEU A 100 6.03 -4.72 -0.11
CA LEU A 100 5.02 -5.33 -1.04
C LEU A 100 4.02 -4.23 -1.57
N GLU A 101 3.07 -4.48 -2.50
CA GLU A 101 1.70 -5.03 -2.30
C GLU A 101 0.88 -5.19 -3.62
N TYR A 102 -0.34 -5.78 -3.53
CA TYR A 102 -1.27 -6.12 -4.62
C TYR A 102 -2.08 -4.95 -5.19
N GLY A 103 -2.32 -4.99 -6.50
CA GLY A 103 -3.45 -4.38 -7.20
C GLY A 103 -4.25 -5.40 -8.02
N THR A 104 -5.57 -5.28 -8.05
CA THR A 104 -6.49 -6.16 -8.79
C THR A 104 -6.73 -5.60 -10.19
N ARG A 105 -6.87 -6.46 -11.21
CA ARG A 105 -7.19 -6.00 -12.58
C ARG A 105 -8.70 -5.88 -12.76
N PRO A 106 -9.23 -4.79 -13.34
CA PRO A 106 -10.61 -4.79 -13.84
C PRO A 106 -10.65 -5.68 -15.09
N GLY A 107 -11.29 -6.85 -14.98
CA GLY A 107 -11.34 -7.84 -16.06
C GLY A 107 -11.84 -9.23 -15.67
N ASP A 108 -11.94 -9.55 -14.38
CA ASP A 108 -12.49 -10.83 -13.90
C ASP A 108 -14.03 -10.76 -13.88
N LEU A 109 -14.66 -11.15 -15.00
CA LEU A 109 -16.10 -11.43 -15.18
C LEU A 109 -16.27 -12.65 -16.09
#